data_AF-A0A7R6P6X2-F1
#
_entry.id   AF-A0A7R6P6X2-F1
#
_cell.length_a   1.000
_cell.length_b   1.000
_cell.length_c   1.000
_cell.angle_alpha   90.00
_cell.angle_beta   90.00
_cell.angle_gamma   90.00
#
_symmetry.space_group_name_H-M   'P 1'
#
loop_
_entity.id
_entity.type
_entity.pdbx_description
1 polymer ?
#
loop_
_entity_poly.entity_id
_entity_poly.type
_entity_poly.pdbx_seq_one_letter_code
_entity_poly.pdbx_strand_id
1 'polypeptide(L)' 'MEHHHIGVQLKQLLKRGYSINDAKKLLKAPLDITEKAMHEVMADNNSEQKALLSQRNQARYAMRL' A
#
# COMPACT_ATOMS: atom_id res chain seq x y z
N MET A 1 -10.82 9.77 11.76
CA MET A 1 -11.12 10.20 10.36
C MET A 1 -9.85 10.64 9.64
N GLU A 2 -8.97 11.45 10.24
CA GLU A 2 -7.78 12.02 9.56
C GLU A 2 -6.72 10.97 9.16
N HIS A 3 -6.46 9.97 10.00
CA HIS A 3 -5.46 8.91 9.73
C HIS A 3 -5.74 8.11 8.44
N HIS A 4 -7.00 7.75 8.19
CA HIS A 4 -7.40 7.04 6.98
C HIS A 4 -7.18 7.90 5.73
N HIS A 5 -7.39 9.21 5.85
CA HIS A 5 -7.21 10.14 4.73
C HIS A 5 -5.74 10.29 4.34
N ILE A 6 -4.85 10.35 5.33
CA ILE A 6 -3.40 10.38 5.16
C ILE A 6 -2.90 9.09 4.48
N GLY A 7 -3.38 7.92 4.93
CA GLY A 7 -3.05 6.64 4.29
C GLY A 7 -3.45 6.58 2.82
N VAL A 8 -4.66 7.06 2.48
CA VAL A 8 -5.12 7.11 1.08
C VAL A 8 -4.28 8.07 0.24
N GLN A 9 -3.99 9.27 0.76
CA GLN A 9 -3.14 10.25 0.07
C GLN A 9 -1.72 9.72 -0.15
N LEU A 10 -1.14 9.05 0.86
CA LEU A 10 0.15 8.40 0.74
C LEU A 10 0.14 7.31 -0.34
N LYS A 11 -0.88 6.44 -0.35
CA LYS A 11 -1.03 5.39 -1.38
C LYS A 11 -1.13 6.00 -2.78
N GLN A 12 -1.83 7.13 -2.93
CA GLN A 12 -1.93 7.83 -4.21
C GLN A 12 -0.61 8.47 -4.65
N LEU A 13 0.15 9.07 -3.73
CA LEU A 13 1.46 9.65 -4.02
C LEU A 13 2.47 8.56 -4.45
N LEU A 14 2.50 7.44 -3.73
CA LEU A 14 3.35 6.31 -4.10
C LEU A 14 2.95 5.72 -5.47
N LYS A 15 1.65 5.60 -5.76
CA LYS A 15 1.17 5.16 -7.08
C LYS A 15 1.56 6.10 -8.23
N ARG A 16 1.74 7.39 -7.95
CA ARG A 16 2.20 8.40 -8.93
C ARG A 16 3.72 8.36 -9.17
N GLY A 17 4.46 7.52 -8.45
CA GLY A 17 5.90 7.39 -8.58
C GLY A 17 6.71 8.35 -7.70
N TYR A 18 6.06 9.03 -6.74
CA TYR A 18 6.80 9.82 -5.75
C TYR A 18 7.61 8.91 -4.83
N SER A 19 8.82 9.34 -4.48
CA SER A 19 9.61 8.65 -3.46
C SER A 19 8.92 8.78 -2.11
N ILE A 20 9.21 7.86 -1.21
CA ILE A 20 8.72 7.89 0.18
C ILE A 20 9.07 9.23 0.85
N ASN A 21 10.28 9.75 0.61
CA ASN A 21 10.72 11.02 1.17
C ASN A 21 9.92 12.21 0.62
N ASP A 22 9.59 12.19 -0.67
CA ASP A 22 8.78 13.25 -1.28
C ASP A 22 7.34 13.18 -0.79
N ALA A 23 6.80 11.97 -0.66
CA ALA A 23 5.47 11.76 -0.12
C ALA A 23 5.36 12.26 1.33
N LYS A 24 6.37 11.99 2.18
CA LYS A 24 6.46 12.54 3.55
C LYS A 24 6.46 14.07 3.56
N LYS A 25 7.22 14.71 2.66
CA LYS A 25 7.26 16.18 2.55
C LYS A 25 5.93 16.78 2.09
N LEU A 26 5.21 16.08 1.21
CA LEU A 26 3.93 16.55 0.65
C LEU A 26 2.76 16.38 1.60
N LEU A 27 2.76 15.33 2.43
CA LEU A 27 1.65 15.01 3.34
C LEU A 27 1.48 16.00 4.49
N LYS A 28 2.48 16.86 4.77
CA LYS A 28 2.45 17.89 5.84
C LYS A 28 1.79 17.40 7.13
N ALA A 29 2.02 16.14 7.49
CA ALA A 29 1.42 15.47 8.64
C ALA A 29 2.48 15.16 9.69
N PRO A 30 2.10 14.95 10.97
CA PRO A 30 3.01 14.50 12.00
C PRO A 30 3.75 13.21 11.60
N LEU A 31 5.02 13.11 11.96
CA LEU A 31 5.90 12.01 11.55
C LEU A 31 5.31 10.65 11.97
N ASP A 32 4.85 10.52 13.22
CA ASP A 32 4.25 9.29 13.75
C ASP A 32 3.05 8.80 12.92
N ILE A 33 2.20 9.74 12.48
CA ILE A 33 1.01 9.42 11.70
C ILE A 33 1.42 8.95 10.30
N THR A 34 2.42 9.60 9.72
CA THR A 34 2.93 9.29 8.38
C THR A 34 3.66 7.95 8.36
N GLU A 35 4.44 7.64 9.38
CA GLU A 35 5.14 6.34 9.50
C GLU A 35 4.16 5.19 9.73
N LYS A 36 3.14 5.40 10.58
CA LYS A 36 2.08 4.41 10.76
C LYS A 36 1.33 4.15 9.44
N ALA A 37 0.96 5.21 8.73
CA ALA A 37 0.30 5.10 7.43
C ALA A 37 1.20 4.40 6.38
N MET A 38 2.52 4.64 6.40
CA MET A 38 3.46 3.93 5.54
C MET A 38 3.51 2.43 5.83
N HIS A 39 3.61 2.06 7.11
CA HIS A 39 3.64 0.66 7.51
C HIS A 39 2.36 -0.06 7.07
N GLU A 40 1.20 0.58 7.25
CA GLU A 40 -0.09 0.05 6.80
C GLU A 40 -0.12 -0.12 5.28
N VAL A 41 0.28 0.89 4.50
CA VAL A 41 0.28 0.81 3.02
C VAL A 41 1.26 -0.26 2.50
N MET A 42 2.41 -0.44 3.15
CA MET A 42 3.37 -1.50 2.78
C MET A 42 2.84 -2.88 3.14
N ALA A 43 2.20 -3.03 4.30
CA ALA A 43 1.56 -4.28 4.71
C ALA A 43 0.42 -4.66 3.74
N ASP A 44 -0.38 -3.68 3.33
CA ASP A 44 -1.46 -3.87 2.35
C ASP A 44 -0.92 -4.29 0.98
N ASN A 45 0.12 -3.65 0.47
CA ASN A 45 0.71 -4.05 -0.81
C ASN A 45 1.26 -5.49 -0.76
N ASN A 46 1.88 -5.88 0.36
CA ASN A 46 2.36 -7.24 0.54
C ASN A 46 1.23 -8.27 0.64
N SER A 47 0.12 -7.92 1.30
CA SER A 47 -1.05 -8.79 1.40
C SER A 47 -1.76 -8.93 0.04
N GLU A 48 -1.92 -7.83 -0.70
CA GLU A 48 -2.45 -7.81 -2.08
C GLU A 48 -1.59 -8.69 -3.01
N GLN A 49 -0.25 -8.57 -2.96
CA GLN A 49 0.64 -9.42 -3.77
C GLN A 49 0.52 -10.90 -3.41
N LYS A 50 0.47 -11.24 -2.11
CA LYS A 50 0.28 -12.62 -1.65
C LYS A 50 -1.08 -13.17 -2.11
N ALA A 51 -2.13 -12.36 -2.05
CA ALA A 51 -3.47 -12.73 -2.51
C ALA A 51 -3.46 -13.00 -4.02
N LEU A 52 -2.82 -12.15 -4.82
CA LEU A 52 -2.69 -12.34 -6.28
C LEU A 52 -1.91 -13.62 -6.62
N LEU A 53 -0.81 -13.91 -5.90
CA LEU A 53 -0.05 -15.15 -6.08
C LEU A 53 -0.89 -16.37 -5.71
N SER A 54 -1.63 -16.31 -4.60
CA SER A 54 -2.53 -17.38 -4.16
C SER A 54 -3.63 -17.63 -5.19
N GLN A 55 -4.30 -16.58 -5.67
CA GLN A 55 -5.33 -16.68 -6.71
C GLN A 55 -4.76 -17.25 -8.01
N ARG A 56 -3.57 -16.82 -8.43
CA ARG A 56 -2.89 -17.38 -9.60
C ARG A 56 -2.61 -18.87 -9.43
N ASN A 57 -2.18 -19.30 -8.25
CA ASN A 57 -1.91 -20.70 -7.97
C ASN A 57 -3.19 -21.54 -7.94
N GLN A 58 -4.28 -21.02 -7.35
CA GLN A 58 -5.60 -21.66 -7.37
C GLN A 58 -6.13 -21.79 -8.80
N ALA A 59 -6.02 -20.74 -9.61
CA ALA A 59 -6.41 -20.77 -11.01
C ALA A 59 -5.57 -21.79 -11.81
N ARG A 60 -4.25 -21.85 -11.59
CA ARG A 60 -3.38 -22.85 -12.23
C ARG A 60 -3.72 -24.28 -11.81
N TYR A 61 -4.11 -24.48 -10.56
CA TYR A 61 -4.58 -25.78 -10.08
C TYR A 61 -5.91 -26.18 -10.73
N ALA A 62 -6.89 -25.27 -10.75
CA ALA A 62 -8.21 -25.51 -11.35
C ALA A 62 -8.18 -25.67 -12.88
N MET A 63 -7.25 -24.98 -13.56
CA MET A 63 -7.06 -25.11 -15.02
C MET A 63 -6.30 -26.38 -15.42
N ARG A 64 -5.65 -27.07 -14.48
CA ARG A 64 -5.18 -28.45 -14.71
C ARG A 64 -6.36 -29.39 -14.56
N LEU A 65 -7.04 -29.65 -15.68
CA LEU A 65 -7.52 -30.99 -16.03
C LEU A 65 -6.32 -31.93 -16.16
#